data_AF-A0A2W4W3M8-F1
#
_entry.id   AF-A0A2W4W3M8-F1
#
_cell.length_a   1.000
_cell.length_b   1.000
_cell.length_c   1.000
_cell.angle_alpha   90.00
_cell.angle_beta   90.00
_cell.angle_gamma   90.00
#
_symmetry.space_group_name_H-M   'P 1'
#
loop_
_entity.id
_entity.type
_entity.pdbx_description
1 polymer ?
#
loop_
_entity_poly.entity_id
_entity_poly.type
_entity_poly.pdbx_seq_one_letter_code
_entity_poly.pdbx_strand_id
1 'polypeptide(L)'
;MKTLYEPAAEPKAASAPTGQVLKGLYTGAYRSDKGKIKGLLLQVGEAEFTVTLPKYLRPMLVRELAPDDFVQVWAYPEGDRWRAINILPLPECEAETLRQEWSHLAAITELPQPQQKRLCIEVCSKGKCFKQGGRQIYHDLQAAVDSDPELSHVSVKATGCMKACKHGPNLRLPSGQMLHRASPAEALAKLGAKR
;
A
#
# COMPACT_ATOMS: atom_id res chain seq x y z
N MET A 1 -72.42 -3.50 -10.39
CA MET A 1 -71.26 -2.59 -10.32
C MET A 1 -71.03 -2.25 -8.85
N LYS A 2 -70.02 -2.86 -8.21
CA LYS A 2 -69.62 -2.55 -6.82
C LYS A 2 -68.28 -1.83 -6.88
N THR A 3 -68.23 -0.66 -6.25
CA THR A 3 -67.06 0.23 -6.20
C THR A 3 -65.93 -0.42 -5.39
N LEU A 4 -64.80 -0.63 -6.04
CA LEU A 4 -63.53 -1.02 -5.45
C LEU A 4 -62.86 0.22 -4.85
N TYR A 5 -63.14 0.54 -3.59
CA TYR A 5 -62.24 1.39 -2.82
C TYR A 5 -62.44 1.16 -1.31
N GLU A 6 -61.77 0.13 -0.79
CA GLU A 6 -61.38 0.11 0.62
C GLU A 6 -60.12 0.98 0.75
N PRO A 7 -60.09 2.00 1.62
CA PRO A 7 -58.85 2.70 1.90
C PRO A 7 -57.92 1.77 2.68
N ALA A 8 -56.82 1.38 2.04
CA ALA A 8 -55.73 0.68 2.71
C ALA A 8 -55.23 1.55 3.88
N ALA A 9 -55.17 0.97 5.07
CA ALA A 9 -54.60 1.59 6.26
C ALA A 9 -53.20 2.15 5.97
N GLU A 10 -52.98 3.38 6.42
CA GLU A 10 -51.72 4.10 6.26
C GLU A 10 -50.55 3.24 6.80
N PRO A 11 -49.49 3.00 6.00
CA PRO A 11 -48.31 2.34 6.53
C PRO A 11 -47.66 3.27 7.55
N LYS A 12 -47.56 2.77 8.78
CA LYS A 12 -46.79 3.34 9.90
C LYS A 12 -45.45 3.84 9.37
N ALA A 13 -45.19 5.14 9.51
CA ALA A 13 -44.00 5.82 8.99
C ALA A 13 -42.71 5.27 9.64
N ALA A 14 -42.19 4.16 9.13
CA ALA A 14 -40.78 3.86 9.20
C ALA A 14 -40.10 4.87 8.27
N SER A 15 -39.18 5.68 8.79
CA SER A 15 -38.37 6.58 7.96
C SER A 15 -37.79 5.77 6.81
N ALA A 16 -38.16 6.10 5.58
CA ALA A 16 -37.68 5.38 4.41
C ALA A 16 -36.15 5.33 4.47
N PRO A 17 -35.51 4.17 4.26
CA PRO A 17 -34.06 4.10 4.29
C PRO A 17 -33.52 5.05 3.21
N THR A 18 -32.62 5.95 3.58
CA THR A 18 -32.00 6.88 2.63
C THR A 18 -31.05 6.09 1.74
N GLY A 19 -31.37 6.02 0.45
CA GLY A 19 -30.52 5.38 -0.55
C GLY A 19 -29.27 6.21 -0.79
N GLN A 20 -28.14 5.54 -0.96
CA GLN A 20 -26.84 6.16 -1.21
C GLN A 20 -26.19 5.54 -2.45
N VAL A 21 -25.33 6.30 -3.10
CA VAL A 21 -24.49 5.80 -4.19
C VAL A 21 -23.11 5.54 -3.62
N LEU A 22 -22.75 4.26 -3.51
CA LEU A 22 -21.42 3.83 -3.11
C LEU A 22 -20.57 3.72 -4.37
N LYS A 23 -19.39 4.36 -4.39
CA LYS A 23 -18.41 4.23 -5.47
C LYS A 23 -17.17 3.54 -4.92
N GLY A 24 -16.69 2.52 -5.61
CA GLY A 24 -15.61 1.71 -5.07
C GLY A 24 -15.16 0.61 -6.00
N LEU A 25 -14.26 -0.23 -5.49
CA LEU A 25 -13.64 -1.31 -6.22
C LEU A 25 -14.38 -2.62 -5.96
N TYR A 26 -14.72 -3.35 -7.02
CA TYR A 26 -15.28 -4.69 -6.92
C TYR A 26 -14.17 -5.70 -6.58
N THR A 27 -14.10 -6.16 -5.33
CA THR A 27 -13.03 -7.08 -4.88
C THR A 27 -13.38 -8.56 -5.08
N GLY A 28 -14.67 -8.90 -5.15
CA GLY A 28 -15.08 -10.28 -5.41
C GLY A 28 -16.56 -10.58 -5.16
N ALA A 29 -17.03 -11.72 -5.67
CA ALA A 29 -18.44 -12.11 -5.54
C ALA A 29 -18.77 -12.58 -4.12
N TYR A 30 -19.80 -11.99 -3.51
CA TYR A 30 -20.39 -12.49 -2.27
C TYR A 30 -21.30 -13.70 -2.57
N ARG A 31 -21.00 -14.85 -1.97
CA ARG A 31 -21.69 -16.14 -2.22
C ARG A 31 -22.38 -16.67 -0.97
N SER A 32 -23.42 -17.48 -1.18
CA SER A 32 -24.02 -18.31 -0.13
C SER A 32 -23.16 -19.53 0.18
N ASP A 33 -23.43 -20.21 1.29
CA ASP A 33 -22.81 -21.49 1.67
C ASP A 33 -22.92 -22.57 0.58
N LYS A 34 -23.97 -22.52 -0.25
CA LYS A 34 -24.18 -23.41 -1.41
C LYS A 34 -23.48 -22.92 -2.69
N GLY A 35 -22.55 -21.97 -2.60
CA GLY A 35 -21.79 -21.40 -3.73
C GLY A 35 -22.53 -20.41 -4.64
N LYS A 36 -23.85 -20.24 -4.48
CA LYS A 36 -24.65 -19.30 -5.29
C LYS A 36 -24.28 -17.85 -5.02
N ILE A 37 -24.11 -17.07 -6.09
CA ILE A 37 -23.85 -15.63 -5.98
C ILE A 37 -25.07 -14.94 -5.36
N LYS A 38 -24.80 -14.11 -4.36
CA LYS A 38 -25.78 -13.27 -3.68
C LYS A 38 -25.52 -11.79 -3.92
N GLY A 39 -24.28 -11.40 -4.19
CA GLY A 39 -23.92 -10.02 -4.49
C GLY A 39 -22.42 -9.85 -4.67
N LEU A 40 -21.88 -8.72 -4.23
CA LEU A 40 -20.47 -8.37 -4.31
C LEU A 40 -19.89 -7.92 -2.98
N LEU A 41 -18.57 -8.01 -2.88
CA LEU A 41 -17.73 -7.28 -1.95
C LEU A 41 -17.27 -6.00 -2.65
N LEU A 42 -17.48 -4.86 -2.00
CA LEU A 42 -17.18 -3.54 -2.51
C LEU A 42 -16.23 -2.84 -1.55
N GLN A 43 -15.01 -2.57 -1.98
CA GLN A 43 -14.09 -1.74 -1.23
C GLN A 43 -14.39 -0.27 -1.49
N VAL A 44 -14.46 0.54 -0.44
CA VAL A 44 -14.62 2.00 -0.50
C VAL A 44 -13.59 2.61 0.46
N GLY A 45 -12.50 3.14 -0.09
CA GLY A 45 -11.33 3.54 0.70
C GLY A 45 -10.71 2.33 1.39
N GLU A 46 -10.57 2.41 2.72
CA GLU A 46 -10.04 1.32 3.55
C GLU A 46 -11.12 0.33 4.02
N ALA A 47 -12.41 0.66 3.83
CA ALA A 47 -13.52 -0.18 4.29
C ALA A 47 -13.99 -1.13 3.18
N GLU A 48 -14.29 -2.38 3.54
CA GLU A 48 -14.94 -3.33 2.64
C GLU A 48 -16.38 -3.58 3.08
N PHE A 49 -17.31 -3.46 2.14
CA PHE A 49 -18.74 -3.64 2.35
C PHE A 49 -19.26 -4.87 1.62
N THR A 50 -20.10 -5.65 2.29
CA THR A 50 -20.89 -6.69 1.63
C THR A 50 -22.17 -6.07 1.07
N VAL A 51 -22.33 -6.15 -0.26
CA VAL A 51 -23.50 -5.63 -0.97
C VAL A 51 -24.29 -6.78 -1.58
N THR A 52 -25.51 -6.99 -1.09
CA THR A 52 -26.45 -7.98 -1.64
C THR A 52 -27.08 -7.44 -2.92
N LEU A 53 -27.03 -8.24 -3.99
CA LEU A 53 -27.64 -7.92 -5.28
C LEU A 53 -29.05 -8.53 -5.41
N PRO A 54 -29.99 -7.75 -5.98
CA PRO A 54 -31.23 -8.28 -6.54
C PRO A 54 -30.97 -9.45 -7.49
N LYS A 55 -31.88 -10.43 -7.53
CA LYS A 55 -31.68 -11.67 -8.30
C LYS A 55 -31.35 -11.42 -9.77
N TYR A 56 -31.94 -10.38 -10.37
CA TYR A 56 -31.75 -10.03 -11.78
C TYR A 56 -30.38 -9.42 -12.09
N LEU A 57 -29.66 -8.86 -11.11
CA LEU A 57 -28.32 -8.28 -11.30
C LEU A 57 -27.19 -9.29 -11.10
N ARG A 58 -27.47 -10.45 -10.49
CA ARG A 58 -26.44 -11.46 -10.19
C ARG A 58 -25.77 -12.07 -11.43
N PRO A 59 -26.48 -12.35 -12.54
CA PRO A 59 -25.83 -12.81 -13.77
C PRO A 59 -24.93 -11.74 -14.37
N MET A 60 -25.31 -10.46 -14.27
CA MET A 60 -24.53 -9.33 -14.80
C MET A 60 -23.17 -9.22 -14.11
N LEU A 61 -23.14 -9.40 -12.78
CA LEU A 61 -21.90 -9.37 -12.00
C LEU A 61 -20.83 -10.34 -12.54
N VAL A 62 -21.23 -11.52 -13.02
CA VAL A 62 -20.26 -12.52 -13.53
C VAL A 62 -19.87 -12.27 -14.98
N ARG A 63 -20.77 -11.65 -15.75
CA ARG A 63 -20.62 -11.52 -17.21
C ARG A 63 -19.88 -10.26 -17.62
N GLU A 64 -20.10 -9.17 -16.89
CA GLU A 64 -19.65 -7.84 -17.32
C GLU A 64 -18.65 -7.20 -16.35
N LEU A 65 -18.53 -7.71 -15.12
CA LEU A 65 -17.64 -7.13 -14.11
C LEU A 65 -16.53 -8.13 -13.79
N ALA A 66 -15.29 -7.67 -13.95
CA ALA A 66 -14.11 -8.35 -13.47
C ALA A 66 -13.76 -7.85 -12.06
N PRO A 67 -13.21 -8.70 -11.18
CA PRO A 67 -12.53 -8.20 -9.98
C PRO A 67 -11.56 -7.07 -10.36
N ASP A 68 -11.46 -6.07 -9.50
CA ASP A 68 -10.71 -4.82 -9.69
C ASP A 68 -11.37 -3.79 -10.62
N ASP A 69 -12.60 -4.01 -11.09
CA ASP A 69 -13.39 -2.97 -11.75
C ASP A 69 -13.92 -1.95 -10.73
N PHE A 70 -13.81 -0.67 -11.06
CA PHE A 70 -14.51 0.37 -10.32
C PHE A 70 -15.98 0.39 -10.70
N VAL A 71 -16.85 0.44 -9.70
CA VAL A 71 -18.30 0.40 -9.86
C VAL A 71 -18.97 1.48 -9.01
N GLN A 72 -20.17 1.87 -9.44
CA GLN A 72 -21.11 2.66 -8.65
C GLN A 72 -22.35 1.83 -8.34
N VAL A 73 -22.75 1.83 -7.08
CA VAL A 73 -23.83 1.00 -6.56
C VAL A 73 -24.84 1.87 -5.83
N TRP A 74 -26.06 1.94 -6.35
CA TRP A 74 -27.18 2.53 -5.62
C TRP A 74 -27.67 1.51 -4.61
N ALA A 75 -27.59 1.81 -3.32
CA ALA A 75 -27.91 0.86 -2.27
C ALA A 75 -28.54 1.52 -1.03
N TYR A 76 -29.22 0.70 -0.23
CA TYR A 76 -29.70 1.06 1.09
C TYR A 76 -28.91 0.29 2.16
N PRO A 77 -28.63 0.89 3.33
CA PRO A 77 -28.10 0.15 4.45
C PRO A 77 -29.15 -0.86 4.95
N GLU A 78 -28.71 -2.07 5.25
CA GLU A 78 -29.52 -3.19 5.73
C GLU A 78 -28.72 -3.95 6.80
N GLY A 79 -28.70 -3.41 8.03
CA GLY A 79 -27.93 -3.97 9.14
C GLY A 79 -26.43 -3.79 8.96
N ASP A 80 -25.69 -4.91 8.94
CA ASP A 80 -24.24 -4.99 8.69
C ASP A 80 -23.89 -4.96 7.20
N ARG A 81 -24.90 -4.86 6.33
CA ARG A 81 -24.80 -5.04 4.88
C ARG A 81 -25.48 -3.91 4.14
N TRP A 82 -25.28 -3.93 2.83
CA TRP A 82 -25.98 -3.05 1.91
C TRP A 82 -26.83 -3.87 0.96
N ARG A 83 -28.00 -3.32 0.59
CA ARG A 83 -28.89 -3.89 -0.42
C ARG A 83 -28.89 -3.01 -1.65
N ALA A 84 -28.33 -3.52 -2.74
CA ALA A 84 -28.27 -2.80 -4.00
C ALA A 84 -29.64 -2.72 -4.67
N ILE A 85 -29.84 -1.63 -5.39
CA ILE A 85 -30.91 -1.39 -6.34
C ILE A 85 -30.35 -1.56 -7.76
N ASN A 86 -29.19 -0.95 -8.02
CA ASN A 86 -28.51 -0.99 -9.31
C ASN A 86 -27.00 -0.95 -9.13
N ILE A 87 -26.28 -1.50 -10.11
CA ILE A 87 -24.82 -1.47 -10.19
C ILE A 87 -24.43 -1.19 -11.64
N LEU A 88 -23.48 -0.28 -11.82
CA LEU A 88 -22.89 0.02 -13.12
C LEU A 88 -21.37 0.15 -12.97
N PRO A 89 -20.60 -0.18 -14.02
CA PRO A 89 -19.21 0.25 -14.11
C PRO A 89 -19.12 1.77 -13.89
N LEU A 90 -18.10 2.19 -13.17
CA LEU A 90 -17.82 3.60 -12.97
C LEU A 90 -17.14 4.16 -14.22
N PRO A 91 -17.51 5.37 -14.71
CA PRO A 91 -16.80 5.99 -15.83
C PRO A 91 -15.30 6.13 -15.55
N GLU A 92 -14.47 5.92 -16.57
CA GLU A 92 -13.01 5.88 -16.42
C GLU A 92 -12.42 7.14 -15.78
N CYS A 93 -12.96 8.32 -16.08
CA CYS A 93 -12.51 9.58 -15.46
C CYS A 93 -12.77 9.64 -13.95
N GLU A 94 -13.89 9.10 -13.49
CA GLU A 94 -14.22 9.01 -12.06
C GLU A 94 -13.44 7.89 -11.38
N ALA A 95 -13.24 6.77 -12.07
CA ALA A 95 -12.40 5.66 -11.59
C ALA A 95 -10.95 6.11 -11.38
N GLU A 96 -10.40 6.87 -12.31
CA GLU A 96 -9.05 7.43 -12.19
C GLU A 96 -8.92 8.40 -11.02
N THR A 97 -9.94 9.22 -10.79
CA THR A 97 -9.98 10.13 -9.64
C THR A 97 -9.95 9.35 -8.33
N LEU A 98 -10.78 8.31 -8.20
CA LEU A 98 -10.77 7.44 -7.00
C LEU A 98 -9.44 6.70 -6.82
N ARG A 99 -8.83 6.20 -7.91
CA ARG A 99 -7.51 5.57 -7.85
C ARG A 99 -6.45 6.51 -7.31
N GLN A 100 -6.44 7.76 -7.76
CA GLN A 100 -5.49 8.77 -7.28
C GLN A 100 -5.74 9.09 -5.81
N GLU A 101 -6.98 9.35 -5.41
CA GLU A 101 -7.34 9.60 -4.01
C GLU A 101 -6.90 8.47 -3.08
N TRP A 102 -7.14 7.21 -3.46
CA TRP A 102 -6.75 6.07 -2.65
C TRP A 102 -5.25 5.79 -2.68
N SER A 103 -4.57 6.07 -3.78
CA SER A 103 -3.11 6.00 -3.85
C SER A 103 -2.47 7.04 -2.93
N HIS A 104 -3.06 8.24 -2.82
CA HIS A 104 -2.63 9.24 -1.86
C HIS A 104 -2.88 8.80 -0.41
N LEU A 105 -4.01 8.17 -0.10
CA LEU A 105 -4.26 7.60 1.22
C LEU A 105 -3.25 6.49 1.55
N ALA A 106 -2.97 5.58 0.62
CA ALA A 106 -1.97 4.53 0.78
C ALA A 106 -0.55 5.11 0.97
N ALA A 107 -0.19 6.18 0.27
CA ALA A 107 1.09 6.87 0.42
C ALA A 107 1.23 7.60 1.78
N ILE A 108 0.12 8.07 2.37
CA ILE A 108 0.11 8.65 3.72
C ILE A 108 0.19 7.55 4.79
N THR A 109 -0.26 6.33 4.46
CA THR A 109 -0.21 5.12 5.32
C THR A 109 0.96 4.17 4.96
N GLU A 110 1.93 4.60 4.15
CA GLU A 110 3.12 3.79 3.85
C GLU A 110 4.03 3.68 5.09
N LEU A 111 3.77 2.66 5.90
CA LEU A 111 4.83 1.92 6.56
C LEU A 111 5.82 1.43 5.50
N PRO A 112 7.13 1.48 5.77
CA PRO A 112 8.16 1.33 4.75
C PRO A 112 7.99 0.00 4.01
N GLN A 113 7.95 0.12 2.68
CA GLN A 113 8.05 -0.95 1.68
C GLN A 113 9.00 -2.07 2.11
N PRO A 114 8.77 -3.34 1.68
CA PRO A 114 9.49 -4.52 2.15
C PRO A 114 10.99 -4.24 2.18
N GLN A 115 11.53 -4.20 3.40
CA GLN A 115 12.88 -3.76 3.71
C GLN A 115 13.87 -4.46 2.78
N GLN A 116 14.40 -3.73 1.78
CA GLN A 116 15.76 -4.02 1.35
C GLN A 116 16.59 -4.07 2.64
N LYS A 117 17.24 -5.21 2.90
CA LYS A 117 18.02 -5.41 4.13
C LYS A 117 18.93 -4.21 4.29
N ARG A 118 18.68 -3.40 5.33
CA ARG A 118 19.45 -2.18 5.55
C ARG A 118 20.92 -2.53 5.67
N LEU A 119 21.71 -2.12 4.69
CA LEU A 119 23.13 -2.37 4.63
C LEU A 119 23.81 -1.33 5.53
N CYS A 120 24.74 -1.75 6.38
CA CYS A 120 25.49 -0.84 7.24
C CYS A 120 26.99 -0.90 6.90
N ILE A 121 27.56 0.24 6.52
CA ILE A 121 29.02 0.43 6.43
C ILE A 121 29.48 1.01 7.78
N GLU A 122 30.42 0.33 8.43
CA GLU A 122 31.05 0.82 9.66
C GLU A 122 32.39 1.50 9.34
N VAL A 123 32.57 2.74 9.78
CA VAL A 123 33.79 3.55 9.61
C VAL A 123 34.55 3.65 10.93
N CYS A 124 35.82 3.25 10.96
CA CYS A 124 36.62 3.36 12.17
C CYS A 124 36.93 4.84 12.53
N SER A 125 36.40 5.31 13.66
CA SER A 125 36.51 6.71 14.11
C SER A 125 37.55 6.97 15.22
N LYS A 126 38.36 5.98 15.59
CA LYS A 126 39.39 6.13 16.64
C LYS A 126 40.81 6.31 16.11
N GLY A 127 41.59 7.11 16.85
CA GLY A 127 43.05 7.18 16.74
C GLY A 127 43.56 7.70 15.40
N LYS A 128 44.66 7.12 14.91
CA LYS A 128 45.28 7.50 13.63
C LYS A 128 44.35 7.25 12.43
N CYS A 129 43.50 6.23 12.48
CA CYS A 129 42.59 5.88 11.39
C CYS A 129 41.61 7.02 11.05
N PHE A 130 41.06 7.70 12.06
CA PHE A 130 40.15 8.84 11.84
C PHE A 130 40.89 10.06 11.28
N LYS A 131 42.12 10.31 11.77
CA LYS A 131 42.98 11.42 11.33
C LYS A 131 43.57 11.21 9.93
N GLN A 132 43.81 9.96 9.52
CA GLN A 132 44.41 9.58 8.24
C GLN A 132 43.38 9.49 7.09
N GLY A 133 42.21 10.12 7.23
CA GLY A 133 41.18 10.13 6.20
C GLY A 133 39.88 9.43 6.60
N GLY A 134 39.81 8.77 7.75
CA GLY A 134 38.56 8.16 8.23
C GLY A 134 37.42 9.16 8.43
N ARG A 135 37.75 10.41 8.84
CA ARG A 135 36.76 11.50 8.89
C ARG A 135 36.23 11.88 7.51
N GLN A 136 37.12 12.02 6.54
CA GLN A 136 36.76 12.41 5.18
C GLN A 136 35.87 11.34 4.54
N ILE A 137 36.28 10.07 4.64
CA ILE A 137 35.51 8.93 4.11
C ILE A 137 34.13 8.82 4.75
N TYR A 138 34.00 9.08 6.06
CA TYR A 138 32.69 9.09 6.72
C TYR A 138 31.75 10.12 6.08
N HIS A 139 32.23 11.36 5.88
CA HIS A 139 31.43 12.42 5.27
C HIS A 139 31.14 12.15 3.79
N ASP A 140 32.11 11.68 3.03
CA ASP A 140 31.94 11.38 1.60
C ASP A 140 30.94 10.25 1.38
N LEU A 141 31.00 9.19 2.20
CA LEU A 141 30.03 8.10 2.15
C LEU A 141 28.63 8.56 2.57
N GLN A 142 28.53 9.40 3.60
CA GLN A 142 27.25 9.95 4.02
C GLN A 142 26.64 10.81 2.91
N ALA A 143 27.42 11.71 2.32
CA ALA A 143 26.97 12.55 1.21
C ALA A 143 26.53 11.72 -0.01
N ALA A 144 27.30 10.67 -0.36
CA ALA A 144 26.94 9.78 -1.47
C ALA A 144 25.60 9.06 -1.22
N VAL A 145 25.41 8.51 0.00
CA VAL A 145 24.15 7.84 0.39
C VAL A 145 22.98 8.82 0.42
N ASP A 146 23.17 10.04 0.91
CA ASP A 146 22.11 11.05 0.99
C ASP A 146 21.73 11.61 -0.40
N SER A 147 22.68 11.64 -1.34
CA SER A 147 22.47 12.18 -2.69
C SER A 147 21.87 11.19 -3.70
N ASP A 148 21.90 9.89 -3.40
CA ASP A 148 21.50 8.83 -4.32
C ASP A 148 20.29 8.05 -3.76
N PRO A 149 19.09 8.22 -4.35
CA PRO A 149 17.89 7.48 -3.94
C PRO A 149 18.05 5.95 -4.01
N GLU A 150 18.91 5.43 -4.89
CA GLU A 150 19.17 3.99 -5.00
C GLU A 150 19.95 3.44 -3.78
N LEU A 151 20.67 4.31 -3.06
CA LEU A 151 21.42 3.99 -1.84
C LEU A 151 20.61 4.22 -0.55
N SER A 152 19.32 4.54 -0.64
CA SER A 152 18.44 4.78 0.52
C SER A 152 18.36 3.64 1.54
N HIS A 153 18.72 2.42 1.15
CA HIS A 153 18.81 1.23 2.00
C HIS A 153 20.19 1.05 2.67
N VAL A 154 21.16 1.91 2.40
CA VAL A 154 22.51 1.89 2.96
C VAL A 154 22.61 2.92 4.10
N SER A 155 23.33 2.57 5.16
CA SER A 155 23.62 3.46 6.28
C SER A 155 25.12 3.47 6.59
N VAL A 156 25.63 4.62 7.01
CA VAL A 156 27.04 4.79 7.38
C VAL A 156 27.10 5.05 8.88
N LYS A 157 27.90 4.28 9.61
CA LYS A 157 28.06 4.43 11.07
C LYS A 157 29.51 4.57 11.44
N ALA A 158 29.81 5.56 12.29
CA ALA A 158 31.10 5.65 12.94
C ALA A 158 31.20 4.60 14.06
N THR A 159 32.28 3.84 14.12
CA THR A 159 32.52 2.82 15.14
C THR A 159 33.85 3.02 15.85
N GLY A 160 34.01 2.32 16.98
CA GLY A 160 35.26 2.28 17.72
C GLY A 160 36.46 1.72 16.93
N CYS A 161 37.59 1.58 17.63
CA CYS A 161 38.83 1.07 17.04
C CYS A 161 38.65 -0.34 16.49
N MET A 162 38.93 -0.55 15.21
CA MET A 162 38.91 -1.87 14.55
C MET A 162 40.25 -2.63 14.71
N LYS A 163 41.14 -2.19 15.61
CA LYS A 163 42.49 -2.74 15.88
C LYS A 163 43.46 -2.77 14.68
N ALA A 164 43.05 -2.26 13.52
CA ALA A 164 43.87 -2.17 12.31
C ALA A 164 44.28 -0.71 11.96
N CYS A 165 44.27 0.22 12.93
CA CYS A 165 44.48 1.65 12.67
C CYS A 165 45.81 2.01 12.01
N LYS A 166 46.80 1.10 11.98
CA LYS A 166 48.06 1.27 11.24
C LYS A 166 47.88 1.22 9.72
N HIS A 167 46.82 0.55 9.25
CA HIS A 167 46.45 0.43 7.84
C HIS A 167 45.25 1.32 7.48
N GLY A 168 44.91 2.26 8.37
CA GLY A 168 43.77 3.15 8.18
C GLY A 168 43.93 4.02 6.93
N PRO A 169 42.81 4.57 6.41
CA PRO A 169 41.44 4.45 6.93
C PRO A 169 40.80 3.07 6.72
N ASN A 170 40.06 2.59 7.73
CA ASN A 170 39.44 1.26 7.74
C ASN A 170 37.93 1.32 7.77
N LEU A 171 37.30 0.46 6.98
CA LEU A 171 35.85 0.27 6.90
C LEU A 171 35.50 -1.21 7.11
N ARG A 172 34.31 -1.50 7.64
CA ARG A 172 33.71 -2.82 7.59
C ARG A 172 32.41 -2.77 6.79
N LEU A 173 32.30 -3.64 5.80
CA LEU A 173 31.12 -3.80 4.97
C LEU A 173 30.06 -4.67 5.67
N PRO A 174 28.79 -4.63 5.23
CA PRO A 174 27.73 -5.50 5.78
C PRO A 174 28.04 -6.99 5.66
N SER A 175 28.88 -7.38 4.69
CA SER A 175 29.38 -8.75 4.50
C SER A 175 30.36 -9.21 5.59
N GLY A 176 30.77 -8.32 6.50
CA GLY A 176 31.84 -8.56 7.48
C GLY A 176 33.24 -8.30 6.93
N GLN A 177 33.40 -8.07 5.63
CA GLN A 177 34.70 -7.76 5.02
C GLN A 177 35.25 -6.43 5.54
N MET A 178 36.53 -6.41 5.91
CA MET A 178 37.26 -5.21 6.27
C MET A 178 38.04 -4.67 5.07
N LEU A 179 37.91 -3.37 4.80
CA LEU A 179 38.71 -2.65 3.82
C LEU A 179 39.75 -1.80 4.52
N HIS A 180 40.98 -1.82 4.01
CA HIS A 180 42.11 -1.02 4.49
C HIS A 180 42.47 0.01 3.44
N ARG A 181 42.93 1.20 3.85
CA ARG A 181 43.15 2.35 2.95
C ARG A 181 41.93 2.59 2.03
N ALA A 182 40.74 2.38 2.59
CA ALA A 182 39.52 2.30 1.81
C ALA A 182 39.19 3.63 1.13
N SER A 183 38.47 3.56 0.00
CA SER A 183 37.87 4.72 -0.65
C SER A 183 36.33 4.60 -0.66
N PRO A 184 35.58 5.72 -0.77
CA PRO A 184 34.12 5.67 -0.86
C PRO A 184 33.63 4.85 -2.07
N ALA A 185 34.25 5.05 -3.23
CA ALA A 185 33.90 4.33 -4.46
C ALA A 185 34.10 2.81 -4.34
N GLU A 186 35.21 2.37 -3.73
CA GLU A 186 35.46 0.94 -3.50
C GLU A 186 34.42 0.33 -2.55
N ALA A 187 34.07 1.05 -1.48
CA ALA A 187 33.08 0.58 -0.51
C ALA A 187 31.70 0.40 -1.15
N LEU A 188 31.24 1.39 -1.93
CA LEU A 188 29.94 1.36 -2.62
C LEU A 188 29.90 0.29 -3.72
N ALA A 189 30.96 0.16 -4.53
CA ALA A 189 31.03 -0.87 -5.57
C ALA A 189 30.91 -2.30 -5.00
N LYS A 190 31.49 -2.54 -3.82
CA LYS A 190 31.41 -3.85 -3.14
C LYS A 190 30.04 -4.13 -2.49
N LEU A 191 29.15 -3.14 -2.36
CA LEU A 191 27.76 -3.36 -1.96
C LEU A 191 26.91 -3.95 -3.10
N GLY A 192 27.20 -3.60 -4.36
CA GLY A 192 26.44 -4.06 -5.53
C GLY A 192 26.84 -5.42 -6.10
N ALA A 193 28.00 -5.98 -5.71
CA ALA A 193 28.59 -7.16 -6.34
C ALA A 193 28.03 -8.53 -5.86
N LYS A 194 26.97 -8.56 -5.05
CA LYS A 194 26.25 -9.77 -4.64
C LYS A 194 24.74 -9.56 -4.69
N ARG A 195 24.19 -9.43 -5.90
CA ARG A 195 22.80 -9.77 -6.17
C ARG A 195 22.75 -11.20 -6.69
#